data_AF-A0A3N8HVC4-F1
#
_entry.id   AF-A0A3N8HVC4-F1
#
_cell.length_a   1.000
_cell.length_b   1.000
_cell.length_c   1.000
_cell.angle_alpha   90.00
_cell.angle_beta   90.00
_cell.angle_gamma   90.00
#
_symmetry.space_group_name_H-M   'P 1'
#
loop_
_entity.id
_entity.type
_entity.pdbx_description
1 polymer ?
#
loop_
_entity_poly.entity_id
_entity_poly.type
_entity_poly.pdbx_seq_one_letter_code
_entity_poly.pdbx_strand_id
1 'polypeptide(L)'
;MQLTDHFSLAELIASTEARKRGIDNTPSAEAVDNLRRLAQTLEQARVLLGGKPMLISSGYRCPALNRAVGGVSDSAHLHGLAADFVCPAFGSPLDVVRKLAASNLPFDQVIHEGGRWVHIGLAADGKKPRRQVLTASFSGEHATYTVGA
;
A
#
# COMPACT_ATOMS: atom_id res chain seq x y z
N MET A 1 -2.52 -4.05 18.34
CA MET A 1 -1.81 -5.32 18.05
C MET A 1 -0.64 -5.01 17.14
N GLN A 2 0.58 -5.40 17.52
CA GLN A 2 1.73 -5.41 16.60
C GLN A 2 1.58 -6.58 15.62
N LEU A 3 1.85 -6.32 14.34
CA LEU A 3 1.87 -7.38 13.31
C LEU A 3 3.30 -7.85 13.05
N THR A 4 4.26 -6.91 13.13
CA THR A 4 5.70 -7.09 13.00
C THR A 4 6.41 -6.09 13.93
N ASP A 5 7.73 -6.04 13.91
CA ASP A 5 8.53 -5.16 14.76
C ASP A 5 8.21 -3.68 14.52
N HIS A 6 8.04 -3.27 13.27
CA HIS A 6 7.84 -1.86 12.89
C HIS A 6 6.42 -1.52 12.45
N PHE A 7 5.58 -2.50 12.08
CA PHE A 7 4.23 -2.25 11.59
C PHE A 7 3.15 -2.83 12.50
N SER A 8 2.17 -1.99 12.82
CA SER A 8 1.03 -2.33 13.70
C SER A 8 -0.27 -2.44 12.91
N LEU A 9 -1.23 -3.20 13.45
CA LEU A 9 -2.58 -3.24 12.85
C LEU A 9 -3.23 -1.85 12.87
N ALA A 10 -3.07 -1.11 13.97
CA ALA A 10 -3.67 0.21 14.14
C ALA A 10 -3.19 1.21 13.09
N GLU A 11 -1.91 1.14 12.72
CA GLU A 11 -1.32 1.93 11.65
C GLU A 11 -1.89 1.52 10.28
N LEU A 12 -1.94 0.21 9.97
CA LEU A 12 -2.41 -0.26 8.66
C LEU A 12 -3.93 -0.10 8.44
N ILE A 13 -4.72 0.15 9.48
CA ILE A 13 -6.16 0.46 9.34
C ILE A 13 -6.48 1.95 9.55
N ALA A 14 -5.49 2.75 9.94
CA ALA A 14 -5.67 4.17 10.18
C ALA A 14 -6.03 4.89 8.86
N SER A 15 -7.03 5.75 8.92
CA SER A 15 -7.37 6.65 7.83
C SER A 15 -7.95 7.95 8.36
N THR A 16 -7.35 9.06 7.96
CA THR A 16 -7.86 10.40 8.27
C THR A 16 -9.24 10.62 7.65
N GLU A 17 -9.47 10.10 6.44
CA GLU A 17 -10.76 10.20 5.76
C GLU A 17 -11.84 9.36 6.45
N ALA A 18 -11.49 8.18 6.97
CA ALA A 18 -12.42 7.39 7.77
C ALA A 18 -12.83 8.14 9.04
N ARG A 19 -11.87 8.73 9.77
CA ARG A 19 -12.14 9.54 10.96
C ARG A 19 -13.03 10.75 10.66
N LYS A 20 -12.69 11.53 9.63
CA LYS A 20 -13.48 12.71 9.22
C LYS A 20 -14.92 12.36 8.88
N ARG A 21 -15.15 11.18 8.30
CA ARG A 21 -16.47 10.73 7.84
C ARG A 21 -17.19 9.81 8.82
N GLY A 22 -16.59 9.52 9.99
CA GLY A 22 -17.15 8.57 10.95
C GLY A 22 -17.29 7.14 10.42
N ILE A 23 -16.45 6.73 9.46
CA ILE A 23 -16.48 5.39 8.87
C ILE A 23 -15.71 4.43 9.77
N ASP A 24 -16.35 3.33 10.16
CA ASP A 24 -15.67 2.20 10.78
C ASP A 24 -14.85 1.44 9.72
N ASN A 25 -13.52 1.49 9.88
CA ASN A 25 -12.56 0.83 9.00
C ASN A 25 -12.02 -0.49 9.60
N THR A 26 -12.80 -1.14 10.48
CA THR A 26 -12.43 -2.41 11.08
C THR A 26 -12.34 -3.52 10.01
N PRO A 27 -11.21 -4.25 9.92
CA PRO A 27 -11.03 -5.34 8.96
C PRO A 27 -11.70 -6.65 9.42
N SER A 28 -12.01 -7.53 8.47
CA SER A 28 -12.33 -8.93 8.76
C SER A 28 -11.09 -9.71 9.23
N ALA A 29 -11.28 -10.89 9.81
CA ALA A 29 -10.16 -11.77 10.20
C ALA A 29 -9.24 -12.12 9.00
N GLU A 30 -9.83 -12.44 7.84
CA GLU A 30 -9.08 -12.69 6.60
C GLU A 30 -8.24 -11.47 6.18
N ALA A 31 -8.81 -10.27 6.25
CA ALA A 31 -8.06 -9.05 5.95
C ALA A 31 -6.94 -8.81 6.97
N VAL A 32 -7.11 -9.16 8.25
CA VAL A 32 -6.03 -9.11 9.26
C VAL A 32 -4.90 -10.09 8.92
N ASP A 33 -5.21 -11.29 8.45
CA ASP A 33 -4.19 -12.26 8.03
C ASP A 33 -3.41 -11.78 6.80
N ASN A 34 -4.11 -11.17 5.83
CA ASN A 34 -3.46 -10.50 4.70
C ASN A 34 -2.59 -9.32 5.14
N LEU A 35 -3.05 -8.52 6.11
CA LEU A 35 -2.27 -7.42 6.68
C LEU A 35 -1.01 -7.91 7.39
N ARG A 36 -1.01 -9.10 8.00
CA ARG A 36 0.22 -9.73 8.54
C ARG A 36 1.22 -10.03 7.43
N ARG A 37 0.77 -10.61 6.32
CA ARG A 37 1.62 -10.88 5.13
C ARG A 37 2.16 -9.58 4.51
N LEU A 38 1.30 -8.57 4.43
CA LEU A 38 1.68 -7.23 3.99
C LEU A 38 2.75 -6.64 4.91
N ALA A 39 2.54 -6.66 6.22
CA ALA A 39 3.51 -6.16 7.20
C ALA A 39 4.88 -6.85 7.07
N GLN A 40 4.93 -8.17 6.88
CA GLN A 40 6.17 -8.89 6.61
C GLN A 40 6.88 -8.42 5.32
N THR A 41 6.11 -8.12 4.29
CA THR A 41 6.67 -7.57 3.04
C THR A 41 7.16 -6.14 3.23
N LEU A 42 6.45 -5.33 4.03
CA LEU A 42 6.88 -3.98 4.38
C LEU A 42 8.17 -3.99 5.20
N GLU A 43 8.41 -4.97 6.07
CA GLU A 43 9.70 -5.13 6.76
C GLU A 43 10.85 -5.35 5.77
N GLN A 44 10.65 -6.22 4.78
CA GLN A 44 11.64 -6.45 3.71
C GLN A 44 11.87 -5.18 2.88
N ALA A 45 10.80 -4.46 2.54
CA ALA A 45 10.89 -3.16 1.87
C ALA A 45 11.69 -2.16 2.73
N ARG A 46 11.43 -2.08 4.03
CA ARG A 46 12.13 -1.21 4.98
C ARG A 46 13.63 -1.49 5.00
N VAL A 47 14.03 -2.77 4.98
CA VAL A 47 15.45 -3.19 4.89
C VAL A 47 16.06 -2.71 3.57
N LEU A 48 15.39 -2.92 2.43
CA LEU A 48 15.85 -2.46 1.11
C LEU A 48 16.01 -0.94 1.04
N LEU A 49 15.19 -0.21 1.80
CA LEU A 49 15.22 1.25 1.94
C LEU A 49 16.21 1.71 3.01
N GLY A 50 17.18 0.88 3.41
CA GLY A 50 18.25 1.26 4.34
C GLY A 50 17.80 1.35 5.79
N GLY A 51 16.75 0.62 6.16
CA GLY A 51 16.19 0.62 7.50
C GLY A 51 15.59 1.95 7.92
N LYS A 52 15.11 2.74 6.96
CA LYS A 52 14.49 4.05 7.21
C LYS A 52 13.00 3.92 7.54
N PRO A 53 12.43 4.78 8.39
CA PRO A 53 11.00 4.76 8.69
C PRO A 53 10.16 4.93 7.42
N MET A 54 9.17 4.05 7.25
CA MET A 54 8.15 4.15 6.22
C MET A 54 6.90 4.72 6.89
N LEU A 55 6.38 5.83 6.37
CA LEU A 55 5.21 6.50 6.91
C LEU A 55 3.98 6.01 6.14
N ILE A 56 3.21 5.10 6.73
CA ILE A 56 2.01 4.54 6.12
C ILE A 56 0.88 5.58 6.19
N SER A 57 0.29 5.92 5.05
CA SER A 57 -0.87 6.80 4.97
C SER A 57 -2.19 6.02 4.83
N SER A 58 -2.12 4.80 4.28
CA SER A 58 -3.29 3.94 4.12
C SER A 58 -2.88 2.48 3.96
N GLY A 59 -3.55 1.56 4.66
CA GLY A 59 -3.43 0.11 4.42
C GLY A 59 -4.80 -0.47 4.02
N TYR A 60 -5.46 -1.20 4.91
CA TYR A 60 -6.81 -1.70 4.62
C TYR A 60 -7.84 -0.57 4.44
N ARG A 61 -8.76 -0.76 3.50
CA ARG A 61 -9.94 0.09 3.31
C ARG A 61 -11.19 -0.78 3.26
N CYS A 62 -12.14 -0.56 4.14
CA CYS A 62 -13.47 -1.15 4.00
C CYS A 62 -14.17 -0.61 2.75
N PRO A 63 -15.19 -1.29 2.21
CA PRO A 63 -15.87 -0.86 0.98
C PRO A 63 -16.40 0.57 1.03
N ALA A 64 -16.90 1.02 2.19
CA ALA A 64 -17.37 2.38 2.37
C ALA A 64 -16.24 3.41 2.28
N LEU A 65 -15.11 3.14 2.95
CA LEU A 65 -13.93 4.01 2.88
C LEU A 65 -13.34 4.04 1.47
N ASN A 66 -13.20 2.89 0.82
CA ASN A 66 -12.64 2.80 -0.52
C ASN A 66 -13.43 3.65 -1.52
N ARG A 67 -14.77 3.55 -1.50
CA ARG A 67 -15.63 4.43 -2.32
C ARG A 67 -15.48 5.90 -1.96
N ALA A 68 -15.42 6.22 -0.67
CA ALA A 68 -15.32 7.60 -0.20
C ALA A 68 -14.04 8.32 -0.65
N VAL A 69 -12.96 7.57 -0.92
CA VAL A 69 -11.68 8.10 -1.43
C VAL A 69 -11.49 7.91 -2.94
N GLY A 70 -12.54 7.50 -3.67
CA GLY A 70 -12.48 7.28 -5.11
C GLY A 70 -11.70 6.02 -5.54
N GLY A 71 -11.54 5.05 -4.64
CA GLY A 71 -10.89 3.78 -4.93
C GLY A 71 -11.72 2.89 -5.85
N VAL A 72 -11.04 2.12 -6.68
CA VAL A 72 -11.65 1.15 -7.61
C VAL A 72 -12.16 -0.10 -6.87
N SER A 73 -13.16 -0.78 -7.45
CA SER A 73 -13.86 -1.91 -6.82
C SER A 73 -13.03 -3.17 -6.64
N ASP A 74 -11.93 -3.31 -7.39
CA ASP A 74 -10.98 -4.43 -7.36
C ASP A 74 -9.66 -4.07 -6.66
N SER A 75 -9.66 -2.99 -5.86
CA SER A 75 -8.47 -2.53 -5.14
C SER A 75 -7.98 -3.55 -4.12
N ALA A 76 -6.67 -3.81 -4.10
CA ALA A 76 -6.02 -4.66 -3.09
C ALA A 76 -6.17 -4.13 -1.65
N HIS A 77 -6.43 -2.83 -1.47
CA HIS A 77 -6.73 -2.25 -0.15
C HIS A 77 -7.99 -2.86 0.49
N LEU A 78 -8.98 -3.26 -0.32
CA LEU A 78 -10.21 -3.92 0.15
C LEU A 78 -9.95 -5.26 0.84
N HIS A 79 -8.80 -5.87 0.55
CA HIS A 79 -8.43 -7.20 1.03
C HIS A 79 -7.31 -7.17 2.06
N GLY A 80 -6.83 -5.98 2.46
CA GLY A 80 -5.66 -5.86 3.34
C GLY A 80 -4.35 -6.28 2.65
N LEU A 81 -4.31 -6.25 1.32
CA LEU A 81 -3.17 -6.68 0.50
C LEU A 81 -2.38 -5.50 -0.06
N ALA A 82 -2.68 -4.26 0.33
CA ALA A 82 -1.94 -3.09 -0.15
C ALA A 82 -1.72 -2.02 0.92
N ALA A 83 -0.66 -1.24 0.73
CA ALA A 83 -0.35 -0.06 1.51
C ALA A 83 0.15 1.09 0.63
N ASP A 84 -0.26 2.30 1.01
CA ASP A 84 0.26 3.57 0.50
C ASP A 84 1.18 4.18 1.54
N PHE A 85 2.36 4.61 1.12
CA PHE A 85 3.36 5.15 2.04
C PHE A 85 4.36 6.09 1.36
N VAL A 86 5.11 6.80 2.20
CA VAL A 86 6.32 7.52 1.81
C VAL A 86 7.49 7.09 2.68
N CYS A 87 8.72 7.22 2.18
CA CYS A 87 9.93 7.02 2.97
C CYS A 87 10.90 8.20 2.80
N PRO A 88 10.59 9.37 3.40
CA PRO A 88 11.29 10.63 3.09
C PRO A 88 12.78 10.59 3.42
N ALA A 89 13.19 9.79 4.41
CA ALA A 89 14.58 9.63 4.80
C ALA A 89 15.39 8.73 3.84
N PHE A 90 14.73 8.04 2.90
CA PHE A 90 15.39 7.30 1.82
C PHE A 90 15.46 8.15 0.53
N GLY A 91 14.35 8.78 0.14
CA GLY A 91 14.29 9.57 -1.09
C GLY A 91 12.86 9.93 -1.49
N SER A 92 12.68 10.38 -2.73
CA SER A 92 11.36 10.66 -3.29
C SER A 92 10.53 9.38 -3.45
N PRO A 93 9.19 9.47 -3.57
CA PRO A 93 8.36 8.31 -3.90
C PRO A 93 8.84 7.55 -5.15
N LEU A 94 9.35 8.29 -6.14
CA LEU A 94 9.91 7.71 -7.36
C LEU A 94 11.17 6.88 -7.08
N ASP A 95 12.08 7.38 -6.24
CA ASP A 95 13.30 6.66 -5.85
C ASP A 95 12.96 5.36 -5.11
N VAL A 96 11.96 5.42 -4.22
CA VAL A 96 11.46 4.24 -3.49
C VAL A 96 10.89 3.21 -4.48
N VAL A 97 10.01 3.61 -5.40
CA VAL A 97 9.43 2.70 -6.40
C VAL A 97 10.53 2.02 -7.22
N ARG A 98 11.51 2.79 -7.72
CA ARG A 98 12.64 2.24 -8.48
C ARG A 98 13.47 1.25 -7.65
N LYS A 99 13.72 1.57 -6.38
CA LYS A 99 14.46 0.68 -5.46
C LYS A 99 13.72 -0.65 -5.24
N LEU A 100 12.41 -0.60 -5.00
CA LEU A 100 11.61 -1.80 -4.77
C LEU A 100 11.43 -2.62 -6.06
N ALA A 101 11.22 -1.97 -7.20
CA ALA A 101 11.10 -2.59 -8.51
C ALA A 101 12.35 -3.42 -8.90
N ALA A 102 13.54 -2.90 -8.59
CA ALA A 102 14.82 -3.57 -8.85
C ALA A 102 15.14 -4.73 -7.89
N SER A 103 14.28 -5.01 -6.90
CA SER A 103 14.50 -6.03 -5.87
C SER A 103 13.72 -7.31 -6.14
N ASN A 104 14.05 -8.37 -5.39
CA ASN A 104 13.29 -9.62 -5.39
C ASN A 104 12.07 -9.60 -4.44
N LEU A 105 11.66 -8.43 -3.96
CA LEU A 105 10.50 -8.29 -3.07
C LEU A 105 9.25 -8.88 -3.75
N PRO A 106 8.44 -9.71 -3.07
CA PRO A 106 7.34 -10.46 -3.68
C PRO A 106 6.06 -9.62 -3.85
N PHE A 107 6.18 -8.44 -4.49
CA PHE A 107 5.03 -7.59 -4.79
C PHE A 107 4.29 -8.04 -6.05
N ASP A 108 2.99 -7.79 -6.08
CA ASP A 108 2.16 -7.91 -7.28
C ASP A 108 2.17 -6.63 -8.10
N GLN A 109 2.01 -5.48 -7.44
CA GLN A 109 2.16 -4.16 -8.04
C GLN A 109 2.95 -3.22 -7.13
N VAL A 110 3.81 -2.39 -7.70
CA VAL A 110 4.34 -1.18 -7.07
C VAL A 110 4.05 -0.01 -7.99
N ILE A 111 3.42 1.04 -7.47
CA ILE A 111 2.93 2.15 -8.28
C ILE A 111 3.44 3.47 -7.71
N HIS A 112 3.99 4.31 -8.58
CA HIS A 112 4.26 5.71 -8.29
C HIS A 112 2.96 6.52 -8.49
N GLU A 113 2.26 6.84 -7.42
CA GLU A 113 0.92 7.44 -7.53
C GLU A 113 0.94 8.96 -7.42
N GLY A 114 0.65 9.61 -8.55
CA GLY A 114 0.45 11.06 -8.65
C GLY A 114 1.65 11.89 -8.27
N GLY A 115 2.86 11.34 -8.27
CA GLY A 115 4.06 12.02 -7.76
C GLY A 115 4.14 12.12 -6.24
N ARG A 116 3.21 11.51 -5.50
CA ARG A 116 2.97 11.83 -4.06
C ARG A 116 3.35 10.71 -3.11
N TRP A 117 3.05 9.47 -3.47
CA TRP A 117 3.33 8.31 -2.61
C TRP A 117 3.64 7.06 -3.43
N VAL A 118 4.06 6.02 -2.71
CA VAL A 118 4.26 4.67 -3.22
C VAL A 118 3.07 3.83 -2.82
N HIS A 119 2.42 3.21 -3.78
CA HIS A 119 1.50 2.10 -3.54
C HIS A 119 2.26 0.80 -3.70
N ILE A 120 2.12 -0.13 -2.74
CA ILE A 120 2.57 -1.51 -2.87
C ILE A 120 1.40 -2.45 -2.61
N GLY A 121 1.18 -3.38 -3.54
CA GLY A 121 0.15 -4.40 -3.48
C GLY A 121 0.75 -5.81 -3.58
N LEU A 122 0.15 -6.76 -2.85
CA LEU A 122 0.49 -8.18 -2.89
C LEU A 122 -0.55 -8.97 -3.69
N ALA A 123 -0.11 -10.10 -4.23
CA ALA A 123 -1.03 -11.06 -4.80
C ALA A 123 -1.79 -11.77 -3.68
N ALA A 124 -3.05 -12.10 -3.94
CA ALA A 124 -3.82 -12.98 -3.07
C ALA A 124 -3.06 -14.30 -2.82
N ASP A 125 -3.35 -14.95 -1.69
CA ASP A 125 -2.64 -16.19 -1.36
C ASP A 125 -2.79 -17.25 -2.45
N GLY A 126 -1.71 -18.00 -2.71
CA GLY A 126 -1.65 -18.99 -3.79
C GLY A 126 -1.69 -18.43 -5.22
N LYS A 127 -1.73 -17.10 -5.42
CA LYS A 127 -1.64 -16.47 -6.74
C LYS A 127 -0.21 -16.03 -7.04
N LYS A 128 0.21 -16.20 -8.29
CA LYS A 128 1.51 -15.71 -8.77
C LYS A 128 1.48 -14.18 -8.88
N PRO A 129 2.43 -13.44 -8.28
CA PRO A 129 2.52 -12.00 -8.44
C PRO A 129 2.79 -11.60 -9.89
N ARG A 130 2.06 -10.59 -10.37
CA ARG A 130 2.21 -10.01 -11.71
C ARG A 130 3.52 -9.22 -11.88
N ARG A 131 4.09 -8.73 -10.76
CA ARG A 131 5.29 -7.89 -10.70
C ARG A 131 5.20 -6.62 -11.57
N GLN A 132 4.05 -5.95 -11.54
CA GLN A 132 3.87 -4.73 -12.32
C GLN A 132 4.50 -3.53 -11.61
N VAL A 133 5.19 -2.71 -12.39
CA VAL A 133 5.70 -1.41 -11.96
C VAL A 133 4.97 -0.37 -12.79
N LEU A 134 4.24 0.52 -12.14
CA LEU A 134 3.35 1.47 -12.82
C LEU A 134 3.57 2.89 -12.31
N THR A 135 3.14 3.87 -13.09
CA THR A 135 2.95 5.26 -12.66
C THR A 135 1.50 5.65 -12.86
N ALA A 136 0.85 6.14 -11.81
CA ALA A 136 -0.51 6.67 -11.89
C ALA A 136 -0.48 8.19 -12.01
N SER A 137 -1.23 8.74 -12.97
CA SER A 137 -1.47 10.17 -13.10
C SER A 137 -2.95 10.46 -12.85
N PHE A 138 -3.25 11.53 -12.11
CA PHE A 138 -4.62 11.92 -11.79
C PHE A 138 -5.01 13.15 -12.61
N SER A 139 -6.09 13.04 -13.40
CA SER A 139 -6.72 14.15 -14.12
C SER A 139 -8.19 14.24 -13.72
N GLY A 140 -8.52 15.23 -12.89
CA GLY A 140 -9.82 15.29 -12.22
C GLY A 140 -10.06 14.05 -11.35
N GLU A 141 -11.18 13.36 -11.56
CA GLU A 141 -11.54 12.13 -10.85
C GLU A 141 -10.95 10.85 -11.48
N HIS A 142 -10.26 10.96 -12.62
CA HIS A 142 -9.77 9.80 -13.36
C HIS A 142 -8.28 9.56 -13.10
N ALA A 143 -7.95 8.32 -12.77
CA ALA A 143 -6.57 7.84 -12.75
C ALA A 143 -6.21 7.16 -14.07
N THR A 144 -5.07 7.52 -14.66
CA THR A 144 -4.47 6.82 -15.79
C THR A 144 -3.16 6.16 -15.36
N TYR A 145 -2.86 4.98 -15.92
CA TYR A 145 -1.69 4.20 -15.55
C TYR A 145 -0.78 4.00 -16.75
N THR A 146 0.52 4.23 -16.56
CA THR A 146 1.57 3.89 -17.53
C THR A 146 2.51 2.86 -16.94
N VAL A 147 3.14 2.06 -17.80
CA VAL A 147 4.13 1.05 -17.36
C VAL A 147 5.46 1.74 -17.06
N GLY A 148 6.05 1.42 -15.91
CA GLY A 148 7.35 1.91 -15.47
C GLY A 148 7.29 3.06 -14.46
N ALA A 149 8.47 3.40 -13.93
CA ALA A 149 8.71 4.45 -12.95
C ALA A 149 9.90 5.33 -13.37
#